data_AF-A0A7M7G1N9-F1
#
_entry.id   AF-A0A7M7G1N9-F1
#
_cell.length_a   1.000
_cell.length_b   1.000
_cell.length_c   1.000
_cell.angle_alpha   90.00
_cell.angle_beta   90.00
_cell.angle_gamma   90.00
#
_symmetry.space_group_name_H-M   'P 1'
#
loop_
_entity.id
_entity.type
_entity.pdbx_description
1 polymer ?
#
loop_
_entity_poly.entity_id
_entity_poly.type
_entity_poly.pdbx_seq_one_letter_code
_entity_poly.pdbx_strand_id
1 'polypeptide(L)'
;MSNITEANVDQYKTEHECDEHWELRRKFLLAHSDKFSVDELMCHAQVFTNVEFLGCKYPQETMRTIAELSKEVVGDYRDKQKNRLQRTFVGASDAASSKVKGQSRQEKSNNPANPGESSQNTQPPHYTNFKRKQDLSSEERYQDAKRPKSNTDQQSKTADIVLFEHINDTPQGIIARAASSYDLNMEWKYDKVGDKYSCTIFLYNKKVGEAIADTQKEAKKEASAVVLAEMQKHYYTIKVTKNLTPNVSDNNLGLQGDFKSEALDNDNIGSKMMKLMGWSGGGLGKSSQGITEPVKVQEQMTREGLGLKPGIYNMAVFKKKCMEVLQNYAKGDTSVDMVFSPSFSNDERGLIHQLARTIGLKSQSYGPKNQRTLTISKKVNPQELVNELKELGGSTEKYQLIEPTGY
;
A
#
# COMPACT_ATOMS: atom_id res chain seq x y z
N MET A 1 8.97 -59.45 8.36
CA MET A 1 9.71 -58.72 9.40
C MET A 1 10.81 -57.94 8.71
N SER A 2 10.86 -56.62 8.91
CA SER A 2 11.90 -55.80 8.30
C SER A 2 13.17 -55.85 9.14
N ASN A 3 14.34 -55.98 8.50
CA ASN A 3 15.64 -55.96 9.19
C ASN A 3 16.10 -54.52 9.45
N ILE A 4 15.20 -53.58 9.73
CA ILE A 4 15.57 -52.19 10.03
C ILE A 4 15.97 -52.11 11.51
N THR A 5 17.21 -51.72 11.72
CA THR A 5 17.88 -51.61 13.02
C THR A 5 18.58 -50.27 13.10
N GLU A 6 19.03 -49.91 14.30
CA GLU A 6 19.72 -48.64 14.52
C GLU A 6 21.02 -48.50 13.69
N ALA A 7 21.61 -49.64 13.28
CA ALA A 7 22.83 -49.68 12.47
C ALA A 7 22.59 -49.44 10.97
N ASN A 8 21.37 -49.63 10.44
CA ASN A 8 21.10 -49.51 8.99
C ASN A 8 19.96 -48.56 8.64
N VAL A 9 19.25 -47.99 9.61
CA VAL A 9 18.13 -47.07 9.36
C VAL A 9 18.56 -45.83 8.58
N ASP A 10 19.80 -45.34 8.77
CA ASP A 10 20.29 -44.13 8.10
C ASP A 10 20.51 -44.30 6.58
N GLN A 11 20.53 -45.54 6.08
CA GLN A 11 20.58 -45.84 4.64
C GLN A 11 19.27 -45.43 3.92
N TYR A 12 18.19 -45.26 4.68
CA TYR A 12 16.88 -44.90 4.15
C TYR A 12 16.60 -43.39 4.19
N LYS A 13 17.56 -42.55 4.61
CA LYS A 13 17.47 -41.08 4.55
C LYS A 13 17.67 -40.62 3.11
N THR A 14 16.83 -39.69 2.64
CA THR A 14 17.02 -39.06 1.31
C THR A 14 17.81 -37.76 1.43
N GLU A 15 18.59 -37.41 0.40
CA GLU A 15 19.46 -36.22 0.40
C GLU A 15 18.70 -34.89 0.54
N HIS A 16 17.43 -34.88 0.15
CA HIS A 16 16.57 -33.69 0.17
C HIS A 16 15.64 -33.62 1.38
N GLU A 17 15.79 -34.52 2.36
CA GLU A 17 14.97 -34.55 3.58
C GLU A 17 15.59 -33.72 4.70
N CYS A 18 14.81 -32.79 5.26
CA CYS A 18 15.22 -31.98 6.41
C CYS A 18 15.46 -32.86 7.65
N ASP A 19 16.39 -32.45 8.53
CA ASP A 19 16.74 -33.24 9.72
C ASP A 19 15.56 -33.47 10.68
N GLU A 20 14.66 -32.49 10.84
CA GLU A 20 13.43 -32.64 11.64
C GLU A 20 12.48 -33.71 11.04
N HIS A 21 12.39 -33.77 9.71
CA HIS A 21 11.56 -34.77 9.02
C HIS A 21 12.17 -36.16 9.16
N TRP A 22 13.50 -36.25 8.96
CA TRP A 22 14.22 -37.50 9.09
C TRP A 22 14.16 -38.07 10.51
N GLU A 23 14.34 -37.25 11.54
CA GLU A 23 14.29 -37.72 12.93
C GLU A 23 12.94 -38.39 13.26
N LEU A 24 11.84 -37.78 12.82
CA LEU A 24 10.50 -38.31 13.05
C LEU A 24 10.24 -39.57 12.23
N ARG A 25 10.70 -39.61 10.97
CA ARG A 25 10.60 -40.79 10.11
C ARG A 25 11.43 -41.96 10.64
N ARG A 26 12.66 -41.69 11.09
CA ARG A 26 13.57 -42.67 11.70
C ARG A 26 12.96 -43.31 12.93
N LYS A 27 12.35 -42.53 13.82
CA LYS A 27 11.63 -43.06 15.00
C LYS A 27 10.46 -43.96 14.60
N PHE A 28 9.72 -43.57 13.56
CA PHE A 28 8.61 -44.38 13.05
C PHE A 28 9.08 -45.73 12.48
N LEU A 29 10.19 -45.73 11.73
CA LEU A 29 10.80 -46.94 11.17
C LEU A 29 11.31 -47.89 12.26
N LEU A 30 11.98 -47.37 13.30
CA LEU A 30 12.52 -48.19 14.39
C LEU A 30 11.41 -48.77 15.29
N ALA A 31 10.30 -48.05 15.48
CA ALA A 31 9.20 -48.49 16.34
C ALA A 31 8.31 -49.59 15.72
N HIS A 32 8.36 -49.78 14.40
CA HIS A 32 7.47 -50.69 13.67
C HIS A 32 8.22 -51.64 12.73
N SER A 33 9.55 -51.79 12.91
CA SER A 33 10.39 -52.65 12.06
C SER A 33 9.99 -54.13 12.16
N ASP A 34 9.49 -54.55 13.30
CA ASP A 34 9.02 -55.89 13.62
C ASP A 34 7.66 -56.23 12.97
N LYS A 35 6.80 -55.22 12.75
CA LYS A 35 5.39 -55.40 12.34
C LYS A 35 5.17 -55.47 10.82
N PHE A 36 6.02 -54.86 10.00
CA PHE A 36 5.80 -54.71 8.55
C PHE A 36 6.98 -55.21 7.71
N SER A 37 6.75 -55.42 6.40
CA SER A 37 7.84 -55.54 5.43
C SER A 37 8.53 -54.20 5.20
N VAL A 38 9.75 -54.20 4.63
CA VAL A 38 10.53 -52.97 4.41
C VAL A 38 9.75 -51.96 3.55
N ASP A 39 9.17 -52.42 2.44
CA ASP A 39 8.48 -51.54 1.49
C ASP A 39 7.19 -50.96 2.09
N GLU A 40 6.41 -51.78 2.79
CA GLU A 40 5.19 -51.33 3.47
C GLU A 40 5.50 -50.33 4.58
N LEU A 41 6.55 -50.58 5.35
CA LEU A 41 6.97 -49.70 6.44
C LEU A 41 7.46 -48.35 5.92
N MET A 42 8.21 -48.34 4.82
CA MET A 42 8.64 -47.11 4.15
C MET A 42 7.45 -46.30 3.64
N CYS A 43 6.45 -46.97 3.06
CA CYS A 43 5.21 -46.33 2.62
C CYS A 43 4.45 -45.71 3.80
N HIS A 44 4.26 -46.45 4.89
CA HIS A 44 3.60 -45.94 6.08
C HIS A 44 4.35 -44.79 6.73
N ALA A 45 5.68 -44.85 6.79
CA ALA A 45 6.52 -43.79 7.34
C ALA A 45 6.41 -42.50 6.50
N GLN A 46 6.41 -42.61 5.16
CA GLN A 46 6.27 -41.45 4.28
C GLN A 46 4.88 -40.81 4.37
N VAL A 47 3.82 -41.62 4.41
CA VAL A 47 2.44 -41.14 4.60
C VAL A 47 2.33 -40.44 5.93
N PHE A 48 2.89 -41.02 7.00
CA PHE A 48 2.92 -40.44 8.32
C PHE A 48 3.62 -39.06 8.33
N THR A 49 4.82 -38.93 7.75
CA THR A 49 5.51 -37.63 7.67
C THR A 49 4.73 -36.60 6.87
N ASN A 50 4.08 -37.01 5.77
CA ASN A 50 3.28 -36.10 4.94
C ASN A 50 2.03 -35.61 5.69
N VAL A 51 1.41 -36.45 6.51
CA VAL A 51 0.27 -36.08 7.36
C VAL A 51 0.71 -35.05 8.41
N GLU A 52 1.83 -35.29 9.11
CA GLU A 52 2.25 -34.42 10.23
C GLU A 52 2.91 -33.10 9.78
N PHE A 53 3.72 -33.11 8.71
CA PHE A 53 4.45 -31.90 8.26
C PHE A 53 3.73 -31.12 7.16
N LEU A 54 3.07 -31.82 6.23
CA LEU A 54 2.45 -31.20 5.06
C LEU A 54 0.92 -31.10 5.19
N GLY A 55 0.32 -31.70 6.21
CA GLY A 55 -1.13 -31.69 6.43
C GLY A 55 -1.90 -32.49 5.36
N CYS A 56 -1.25 -33.42 4.68
CA CYS A 56 -1.87 -34.24 3.65
C CYS A 56 -2.99 -35.13 4.23
N LYS A 57 -4.01 -35.42 3.41
CA LYS A 57 -5.09 -36.35 3.75
C LYS A 57 -5.10 -37.51 2.76
N TYR A 58 -5.22 -38.71 3.30
CA TYR A 58 -5.26 -39.97 2.56
C TYR A 58 -6.63 -40.66 2.77
N PRO A 59 -6.92 -41.77 2.07
CA PRO A 59 -8.12 -42.55 2.31
C PRO A 59 -8.33 -42.89 3.79
N GLN A 60 -9.60 -42.98 4.20
CA GLN A 60 -9.98 -43.04 5.61
C GLN A 60 -9.40 -44.26 6.35
N GLU A 61 -9.24 -45.38 5.65
CA GLU A 61 -8.58 -46.58 6.17
C GLU A 61 -7.11 -46.32 6.48
N THR A 62 -6.37 -45.73 5.53
CA THR A 62 -4.97 -45.35 5.72
C THR A 62 -4.80 -44.35 6.86
N MET A 63 -5.69 -43.35 6.95
CA MET A 63 -5.65 -42.37 8.04
C MET A 63 -5.86 -43.02 9.41
N ARG A 64 -6.73 -44.05 9.50
CA ARG A 64 -6.94 -44.81 10.74
C ARG A 64 -5.70 -45.60 11.13
N THR A 65 -5.10 -46.31 10.17
CA THR A 65 -3.87 -47.08 10.38
C THR A 65 -2.72 -46.18 10.84
N ILE A 66 -2.50 -45.05 10.17
CA ILE A 66 -1.45 -44.10 10.56
C ILE A 66 -1.75 -43.47 11.94
N ALA A 67 -3.01 -43.16 12.24
CA ALA A 67 -3.38 -42.65 13.57
C ALA A 67 -3.08 -43.67 14.68
N GLU A 68 -3.25 -44.96 14.42
CA GLU A 68 -2.92 -46.04 15.36
C GLU A 68 -1.41 -46.21 15.54
N LEU A 69 -0.65 -46.34 14.44
CA LEU A 69 0.81 -46.48 14.46
C LEU A 69 1.51 -45.24 15.04
N SER A 70 0.93 -44.04 14.86
CA SER A 70 1.50 -42.80 15.38
C SER A 70 1.44 -42.68 16.91
N LYS A 71 0.59 -43.44 17.61
CA LYS A 71 0.41 -43.29 19.07
C LYS A 71 1.70 -43.54 19.86
N GLU A 72 2.52 -44.49 19.41
CA GLU A 72 3.76 -44.89 20.10
C GLU A 72 4.95 -43.97 19.75
N VAL A 73 4.88 -43.21 18.65
CA VAL A 73 6.00 -42.44 18.09
C VAL A 73 5.86 -40.93 18.34
N VAL A 74 4.62 -40.44 18.52
CA VAL A 74 4.29 -39.02 18.30
C VAL A 74 4.00 -38.22 19.56
N GLY A 75 3.89 -38.87 20.73
CA GLY A 75 3.65 -38.17 22.01
C GLY A 75 4.60 -36.99 22.23
N ASP A 76 5.90 -37.27 22.21
CA ASP A 76 6.95 -36.26 22.43
C ASP A 76 7.01 -35.20 21.32
N TYR A 77 6.70 -35.56 20.08
CA TYR A 77 6.74 -34.64 18.94
C TYR A 77 5.57 -33.65 18.96
N ARG A 78 4.34 -34.13 19.21
CA ARG A 78 3.16 -33.27 19.34
C ARG A 78 3.26 -32.33 20.52
N ASP A 79 3.87 -32.76 21.62
CA ASP A 79 4.07 -31.90 22.79
C ASP A 79 5.16 -30.83 22.56
N LYS A 80 6.21 -31.14 21.79
CA LYS A 80 7.17 -30.12 21.30
C LYS A 80 6.53 -29.12 20.34
N GLN A 81 5.62 -29.56 19.46
CA GLN A 81 4.91 -28.67 18.53
C GLN A 81 3.85 -27.78 19.22
N LYS A 82 3.20 -28.24 20.30
CA LYS A 82 2.29 -27.40 21.11
C LYS A 82 2.99 -26.19 21.74
N ASN A 83 4.27 -26.35 22.12
CA ASN A 83 5.09 -25.27 22.69
C ASN A 83 5.81 -24.42 21.62
N ARG A 84 5.82 -24.85 20.35
CA ARG A 84 6.35 -24.05 19.25
C ARG A 84 5.42 -22.87 19.05
N LEU A 85 5.98 -21.65 19.06
CA LEU A 85 5.24 -20.41 18.88
C LEU A 85 4.43 -20.51 17.57
N GLN A 86 3.12 -20.76 17.66
CA GLN A 86 2.26 -20.66 16.49
C GLN A 86 2.21 -19.18 16.14
N ARG A 87 2.93 -18.80 15.07
CA ARG A 87 2.77 -17.49 14.47
C ARG A 87 1.37 -17.43 13.89
N THR A 88 0.39 -17.05 14.72
CA THR A 88 -0.92 -16.67 14.23
C THR A 88 -0.73 -15.43 13.36
N PHE A 89 -1.13 -15.55 12.10
CA PHE A 89 -1.23 -14.39 11.21
C PHE A 89 -2.40 -13.55 11.70
N VAL A 90 -2.09 -12.56 12.54
CA VAL A 90 -3.06 -11.57 12.98
C VAL A 90 -2.99 -10.41 11.98
N GLY A 91 -4.12 -10.01 11.42
CA GLY A 91 -4.19 -8.83 10.55
C GLY A 91 -3.63 -7.60 11.29
N ALA A 92 -2.94 -6.70 10.56
CA ALA A 92 -2.30 -5.53 11.16
C ALA A 92 -3.28 -4.66 11.98
N SER A 93 -4.57 -4.67 11.64
CA SER A 93 -5.64 -4.01 12.39
C SER A 93 -5.90 -4.63 13.77
N ASP A 94 -5.85 -5.95 13.89
CA ASP A 94 -6.11 -6.69 15.12
C ASP A 94 -4.90 -6.67 16.07
N ALA A 95 -3.68 -6.67 15.51
CA ALA A 95 -2.47 -6.48 16.28
C ALA A 95 -2.37 -5.05 16.87
N ALA A 96 -2.86 -4.04 16.14
CA ALA A 96 -2.91 -2.66 16.60
C ALA A 96 -4.03 -2.42 17.63
N SER A 97 -5.22 -3.01 17.43
CA SER A 97 -6.36 -2.83 18.35
C SER A 97 -6.11 -3.48 19.72
N SER A 98 -5.36 -4.59 19.76
CA SER A 98 -4.97 -5.28 21.00
C SER A 98 -4.04 -4.44 21.89
N LYS A 99 -3.21 -3.56 21.32
CA LYS A 99 -2.38 -2.62 22.09
C LYS A 99 -3.19 -1.45 22.68
N VAL A 100 -4.26 -1.03 22.02
CA VAL A 100 -5.07 0.14 22.42
C VAL A 100 -6.11 -0.23 23.49
N LYS A 101 -6.49 -1.51 23.59
CA LYS A 101 -7.48 -1.98 24.58
C LYS A 101 -6.95 -2.34 25.97
N GLY A 102 -5.66 -2.12 26.26
CA GLY A 102 -5.14 -2.09 27.63
C GLY A 102 -5.52 -3.28 28.51
N GLN A 103 -5.50 -4.52 28.00
CA GLN A 103 -5.59 -5.69 28.87
C GLN A 103 -4.20 -5.97 29.45
N SER A 104 -3.99 -5.58 30.70
CA SER A 104 -2.81 -5.98 31.45
C SER A 104 -2.72 -7.50 31.49
N ARG A 105 -1.55 -8.02 31.15
CA ARG A 105 -1.18 -9.41 31.37
C ARG A 105 -1.36 -9.73 32.86
N GLN A 106 -2.42 -10.44 33.24
CA GLN A 106 -2.46 -11.14 34.52
C GLN A 106 -1.50 -12.31 34.40
N GLU A 107 -0.29 -12.12 34.91
CA GLU A 107 0.60 -13.22 35.26
C GLU A 107 -0.08 -14.05 36.36
N LYS A 108 -0.61 -15.21 35.99
CA LYS A 108 -0.87 -16.26 36.98
C LYS A 108 0.42 -17.03 37.18
N SER A 109 1.00 -16.81 38.36
CA SER A 109 2.05 -17.61 38.96
C SER A 109 1.69 -19.09 38.97
N ASN A 110 2.63 -19.96 38.61
CA ASN A 110 2.83 -21.25 39.25
C ASN A 110 4.26 -21.71 38.97
N ASN A 111 5.16 -21.42 39.91
CA ASN A 111 6.42 -22.12 40.05
C ASN A 111 6.15 -23.49 40.69
N PRO A 112 7.02 -24.48 40.45
CA PRO A 112 7.62 -25.18 41.57
C PRO A 112 9.14 -24.99 41.63
N ALA A 113 9.62 -25.11 42.85
CA ALA A 113 10.95 -24.82 43.35
C ALA A 113 12.12 -25.47 42.61
N ASN A 114 13.22 -24.73 42.57
CA ASN A 114 14.59 -25.22 42.40
C ASN A 114 15.10 -25.75 43.77
N PRO A 115 16.07 -26.67 43.80
CA PRO A 115 17.37 -26.24 44.34
C PRO A 115 18.60 -26.90 43.69
N GLY A 116 19.69 -26.13 43.58
CA GLY A 116 21.06 -26.67 43.52
C GLY A 116 22.03 -25.93 42.58
N GLU A 117 22.92 -25.13 43.17
CA GLU A 117 24.34 -24.86 42.78
C GLU A 117 24.65 -24.24 41.39
N SER A 118 25.62 -23.35 41.15
CA SER A 118 26.58 -22.57 41.94
C SER A 118 27.26 -21.59 40.95
N SER A 119 27.57 -20.36 41.43
CA SER A 119 28.62 -19.40 41.03
C SER A 119 29.24 -19.40 39.62
N GLN A 120 29.26 -18.22 38.96
CA GLN A 120 30.44 -17.34 38.97
C GLN A 120 30.19 -15.97 38.29
N ASN A 121 30.91 -15.00 38.83
CA ASN A 121 30.79 -13.56 38.72
C ASN A 121 31.94 -13.04 37.84
N THR A 122 31.67 -12.21 36.84
CA THR A 122 32.69 -11.28 36.30
C THR A 122 32.02 -10.13 35.54
N GLN A 123 32.15 -8.92 36.11
CA GLN A 123 32.20 -7.64 35.39
C GLN A 123 33.61 -7.05 35.61
N PRO A 124 34.00 -5.95 34.95
CA PRO A 124 33.93 -5.61 33.52
C PRO A 124 35.35 -5.18 33.04
N PRO A 125 35.52 -4.53 31.87
CA PRO A 125 36.06 -3.19 32.02
C PRO A 125 35.45 -2.13 31.09
N HIS A 126 35.53 -0.92 31.62
CA HIS A 126 35.07 0.37 31.12
C HIS A 126 36.33 1.22 30.89
N TYR A 127 36.55 1.80 29.71
CA TYR A 127 37.36 3.03 29.50
C TYR A 127 36.94 3.67 28.15
N THR A 128 36.07 4.70 28.17
CA THR A 128 36.30 6.17 28.06
C THR A 128 36.65 6.75 26.67
N ASN A 129 35.71 7.59 26.19
CA ASN A 129 35.86 8.95 25.64
C ASN A 129 36.95 9.28 24.61
N PHE A 130 36.49 9.68 23.42
CA PHE A 130 37.04 10.85 22.72
C PHE A 130 35.91 11.84 22.35
N LYS A 131 36.06 13.08 22.85
CA LYS A 131 35.22 14.25 22.63
C LYS A 131 35.17 14.63 21.14
N ARG A 132 33.98 15.01 20.64
CA ARG A 132 33.84 16.09 19.66
C ARG A 132 32.68 17.01 20.08
N LYS A 133 32.92 18.30 19.89
CA LYS A 133 32.36 19.46 20.55
C LYS A 133 30.84 19.61 20.42
N GLN A 134 30.23 20.13 21.48
CA GLN A 134 28.93 20.80 21.45
C GLN A 134 29.03 22.01 20.52
N ASP A 135 28.08 22.12 19.60
CA ASP A 135 27.54 23.41 19.20
C ASP A 135 26.01 23.35 19.34
N LEU A 136 25.50 24.34 20.06
CA LEU A 136 24.09 24.67 20.23
C LEU A 136 23.56 25.26 18.93
N SER A 137 22.39 24.81 18.45
CA SER A 137 21.27 25.69 18.04
C SER A 137 20.15 24.94 17.31
N SER A 138 18.93 25.17 17.81
CA SER A 138 17.64 25.34 17.11
C SER A 138 17.01 24.17 16.35
N GLU A 139 15.95 23.65 16.98
CA GLU A 139 14.72 23.23 16.32
C GLU A 139 14.23 24.32 15.36
N GLU A 140 14.23 24.07 14.05
CA GLU A 140 13.47 24.89 13.10
C GLU A 140 12.34 24.08 12.47
N ARG A 141 11.15 24.32 13.01
CA ARG A 141 9.88 24.29 12.27
C ARG A 141 10.02 25.25 11.08
N TYR A 142 10.07 24.72 9.87
CA TYR A 142 10.02 25.54 8.68
C TYR A 142 8.59 26.07 8.47
N GLN A 143 8.44 27.34 8.79
CA GLN A 143 7.30 28.20 8.50
C GLN A 143 7.29 28.53 7.01
N ASP A 144 6.11 28.50 6.40
CA ASP A 144 5.89 29.06 5.06
C ASP A 144 6.32 30.54 5.04
N ALA A 145 7.19 30.86 4.09
CA ALA A 145 7.79 32.18 3.94
C ALA A 145 6.73 33.25 3.65
N LYS A 146 6.56 34.19 4.58
CA LYS A 146 5.85 35.45 4.37
C LYS A 146 6.60 36.30 3.33
N ARG A 147 5.94 36.63 2.22
CA ARG A 147 6.38 37.70 1.31
C ARG A 147 6.25 39.07 1.99
N PRO A 148 7.13 40.04 1.69
CA PRO A 148 7.10 41.37 2.29
C PRO A 148 5.87 42.15 1.79
N LYS A 149 5.29 42.95 2.69
CA LYS A 149 4.19 43.89 2.40
C LYS A 149 4.70 45.03 1.52
N SER A 150 4.29 45.08 0.25
CA SER A 150 4.28 46.34 -0.51
C SER A 150 2.87 46.91 -0.46
N ASN A 151 2.77 48.09 0.14
CA ASN A 151 1.53 48.82 0.36
C ASN A 151 1.26 49.72 -0.87
N THR A 152 0.66 49.16 -1.93
CA THR A 152 0.15 49.95 -3.06
C THR A 152 -0.97 49.21 -3.78
N ASP A 153 -2.12 49.88 -3.89
CA ASP A 153 -3.38 49.56 -4.61
C ASP A 153 -4.17 48.30 -4.23
N GLN A 154 -4.94 48.41 -3.14
CA GLN A 154 -5.82 47.37 -2.58
C GLN A 154 -7.23 47.30 -3.20
N GLN A 155 -7.61 48.21 -4.09
CA GLN A 155 -8.94 48.22 -4.71
C GLN A 155 -8.98 47.50 -6.08
N SER A 156 -7.82 47.21 -6.68
CA SER A 156 -7.71 46.55 -7.99
C SER A 156 -7.65 45.01 -7.92
N LYS A 157 -7.31 44.41 -6.77
CA LYS A 157 -7.13 42.95 -6.66
C LYS A 157 -8.42 42.14 -6.48
N THR A 158 -9.54 42.79 -6.18
CA THR A 158 -10.81 42.09 -5.93
C THR A 158 -11.55 41.74 -7.20
N ALA A 159 -11.33 42.44 -8.31
CA ALA A 159 -12.02 42.19 -9.58
C ALA A 159 -11.61 40.86 -10.26
N ASP A 160 -10.48 40.29 -9.85
CA ASP A 160 -9.84 39.15 -10.52
C ASP A 160 -10.09 37.80 -9.83
N ILE A 161 -10.98 37.77 -8.82
CA ILE A 161 -11.26 36.56 -8.06
C ILE A 161 -12.09 35.59 -8.90
N VAL A 162 -11.62 34.36 -9.04
CA VAL A 162 -12.35 33.23 -9.65
C VAL A 162 -12.53 32.11 -8.63
N LEU A 163 -13.77 31.67 -8.43
CA LEU A 163 -14.12 30.59 -7.52
C LEU A 163 -14.00 29.23 -8.21
N PHE A 164 -13.51 28.22 -7.48
CA PHE A 164 -13.42 26.83 -7.97
C PHE A 164 -14.24 25.90 -7.09
N GLU A 165 -15.25 25.26 -7.68
CA GLU A 165 -16.13 24.27 -7.04
C GLU A 165 -15.79 22.87 -7.58
N HIS A 166 -15.28 21.98 -6.72
CA HIS A 166 -15.03 20.58 -7.07
C HIS A 166 -16.18 19.69 -6.59
N ILE A 167 -16.26 18.48 -7.14
CA ILE A 167 -17.25 17.48 -6.74
C ILE A 167 -17.07 17.12 -5.26
N ASN A 168 -18.16 17.14 -4.49
CA ASN A 168 -18.21 16.94 -3.04
C ASN A 168 -17.52 18.03 -2.19
N ASP A 169 -17.16 19.18 -2.77
CA ASP A 169 -16.68 20.31 -1.96
C ASP A 169 -17.79 20.82 -1.03
N THR A 170 -17.39 21.20 0.18
CA THR A 170 -18.27 21.89 1.12
C THR A 170 -18.15 23.40 0.93
N PRO A 171 -19.21 24.20 1.17
CA PRO A 171 -19.16 25.66 1.03
C PRO A 171 -18.00 26.29 1.83
N GLN A 172 -17.73 25.76 3.02
CA GLN A 172 -16.60 26.17 3.86
C GLN A 172 -15.24 25.97 3.15
N GLY A 173 -15.08 24.84 2.46
CA GLY A 173 -13.85 24.51 1.76
C GLY A 173 -13.60 25.39 0.54
N ILE A 174 -14.67 25.72 -0.20
CA ILE A 174 -14.61 26.59 -1.39
C ILE A 174 -14.15 27.99 -1.00
N ILE A 175 -14.81 28.61 -0.01
CA ILE A 175 -14.46 29.98 0.43
C ILE A 175 -13.07 30.04 1.08
N ALA A 176 -12.67 29.02 1.86
CA ALA A 176 -11.34 28.96 2.46
C ALA A 176 -10.23 28.82 1.41
N ARG A 177 -10.48 28.06 0.35
CA ARG A 177 -9.56 27.92 -0.79
C ARG A 177 -9.44 29.23 -1.56
N ALA A 178 -10.55 29.92 -1.81
CA ALA A 178 -10.54 31.24 -2.44
C ALA A 178 -9.75 32.24 -1.58
N ALA A 179 -10.03 32.29 -0.28
CA ALA A 179 -9.31 33.17 0.64
C ALA A 179 -7.79 32.91 0.66
N SER A 180 -7.38 31.63 0.67
CA SER A 180 -5.97 31.26 0.66
C SER A 180 -5.28 31.54 -0.68
N SER A 181 -6.01 31.45 -1.81
CA SER A 181 -5.44 31.61 -3.16
C SER A 181 -5.26 33.07 -3.55
N TYR A 182 -6.18 33.94 -3.11
CA TYR A 182 -6.18 35.38 -3.43
C TYR A 182 -5.76 36.25 -2.24
N ASP A 183 -5.25 35.64 -1.16
CA ASP A 183 -4.81 36.33 0.07
C ASP A 183 -5.91 37.23 0.66
N LEU A 184 -7.14 36.72 0.68
CA LEU A 184 -8.29 37.45 1.26
C LEU A 184 -8.26 37.31 2.78
N ASN A 185 -8.29 38.44 3.49
CA ASN A 185 -8.41 38.41 4.95
C ASN A 185 -9.84 38.00 5.34
N MET A 186 -10.02 36.71 5.69
CA MET A 186 -11.30 36.14 6.08
C MET A 186 -11.30 35.76 7.57
N GLU A 187 -12.18 36.40 8.33
CA GLU A 187 -12.31 36.21 9.77
C GLU A 187 -13.67 35.62 10.15
N TRP A 188 -13.66 34.73 11.14
CA TRP A 188 -14.86 34.03 11.61
C TRP A 188 -15.12 34.41 13.06
N LYS A 189 -16.33 34.89 13.36
CA LYS A 189 -16.78 35.17 14.73
C LYS A 189 -17.92 34.22 15.09
N TYR A 190 -17.86 33.70 16.30
CA TYR A 190 -18.85 32.78 16.82
C TYR A 190 -19.45 33.38 18.08
N ASP A 191 -20.77 33.52 18.10
CA ASP A 191 -21.51 34.10 19.21
C ASP A 191 -22.60 33.12 19.65
N LYS A 192 -22.86 33.06 20.96
CA LYS A 192 -23.97 32.26 21.49
C LYS A 192 -25.20 33.16 21.64
N VAL A 193 -26.25 32.89 20.87
CA VAL A 193 -27.49 33.67 20.87
C VAL A 193 -28.58 32.79 21.49
N GLY A 194 -28.74 32.90 22.81
CA GLY A 194 -29.63 32.03 23.58
C GLY A 194 -29.15 30.57 23.59
N ASP A 195 -30.01 29.66 23.12
CA ASP A 195 -29.70 28.22 23.00
C ASP A 195 -29.10 27.81 21.64
N LYS A 196 -28.86 28.79 20.77
CA LYS A 196 -28.32 28.61 19.41
C LYS A 196 -26.94 29.24 19.25
N TYR A 197 -26.25 28.87 18.18
CA TYR A 197 -24.93 29.40 17.81
C TYR A 197 -25.06 30.26 16.55
N SER A 198 -24.55 31.49 16.60
CA SER A 198 -24.33 32.36 15.46
C SER A 198 -22.90 32.18 14.93
N CYS A 199 -22.76 32.14 13.61
CA CYS A 199 -21.48 32.22 12.91
C CYS A 199 -21.53 33.41 11.94
N THR A 200 -20.70 34.42 12.18
CA THR A 200 -20.54 35.58 11.30
C THR A 200 -19.19 35.54 10.58
N ILE A 201 -19.20 35.76 9.27
CA ILE A 201 -18.00 35.74 8.43
C ILE A 201 -17.74 37.17 7.91
N PHE A 202 -16.52 37.64 8.12
CA PHE A 202 -16.04 38.94 7.68
C PHE A 202 -14.98 38.76 6.59
N LEU A 203 -15.08 39.53 5.52
CA LEU A 203 -14.05 39.68 4.49
C LEU A 203 -13.54 41.12 4.56
N TYR A 204 -12.24 41.32 4.81
CA TYR A 204 -11.63 42.63 4.98
C TYR A 204 -12.38 43.53 5.99
N ASN A 205 -12.75 42.97 7.16
CA ASN A 205 -13.58 43.61 8.20
C ASN A 205 -15.01 44.01 7.78
N LYS A 206 -15.45 43.71 6.56
CA LYS A 206 -16.84 43.86 6.14
C LYS A 206 -17.59 42.56 6.42
N LYS A 207 -18.74 42.66 7.08
CA LYS A 207 -19.64 41.52 7.28
C LYS A 207 -20.21 41.08 5.92
N VAL A 208 -20.01 39.81 5.55
CA VAL A 208 -20.49 39.27 4.26
C VAL A 208 -21.56 38.21 4.44
N GLY A 209 -21.54 37.47 5.55
CA GLY A 209 -22.60 36.51 5.85
C GLY A 209 -22.70 36.20 7.33
N GLU A 210 -23.89 35.81 7.74
CA GLU A 210 -24.20 35.32 9.09
C GLU A 210 -25.25 34.22 8.98
N ALA A 211 -25.14 33.20 9.84
CA ALA A 211 -26.19 32.22 10.04
C ALA A 211 -26.27 31.78 11.51
N ILE A 212 -27.44 31.32 11.91
CA ILE A 212 -27.74 30.86 13.26
C ILE A 212 -28.28 29.42 13.18
N ALA A 213 -27.67 28.50 13.91
CA ALA A 213 -28.12 27.11 13.97
C ALA A 213 -27.98 26.52 15.37
N ASP A 214 -28.52 25.31 15.57
CA ASP A 214 -28.52 24.63 16.87
C ASP A 214 -27.11 24.12 17.24
N THR A 215 -26.26 23.87 16.25
CA THR A 215 -24.86 23.51 16.46
C THR A 215 -23.90 24.49 15.79
N GLN A 216 -22.74 24.72 16.41
CA GLN A 216 -21.68 25.56 15.84
C GLN A 216 -21.22 25.08 14.45
N LYS A 217 -21.25 23.76 14.20
CA LYS A 217 -20.86 23.16 12.90
C LYS A 217 -21.88 23.49 11.80
N GLU A 218 -23.16 23.42 12.10
CA GLU A 218 -24.24 23.77 11.16
C GLU A 218 -24.27 25.27 10.90
N ALA A 219 -24.16 26.09 11.95
CA ALA A 219 -24.09 27.55 11.82
C ALA A 219 -22.95 27.95 10.90
N LYS A 220 -21.78 27.30 11.05
CA LYS A 220 -20.63 27.49 10.16
C LYS A 220 -20.95 27.11 8.71
N LYS A 221 -21.65 25.98 8.50
CA LYS A 221 -22.01 25.48 7.16
C LYS A 221 -22.97 26.42 6.45
N GLU A 222 -24.02 26.84 7.14
CA GLU A 222 -25.03 27.75 6.59
C GLU A 222 -24.46 29.14 6.33
N ALA A 223 -23.69 29.70 7.27
CA ALA A 223 -23.03 30.99 7.07
C ALA A 223 -22.10 30.97 5.85
N SER A 224 -21.39 29.85 5.66
CA SER A 224 -20.53 29.67 4.49
C SER A 224 -21.30 29.53 3.19
N ALA A 225 -22.50 28.92 3.21
CA ALA A 225 -23.37 28.86 2.04
C ALA A 225 -23.89 30.24 1.66
N VAL A 226 -24.25 31.07 2.64
CA VAL A 226 -24.65 32.47 2.43
C VAL A 226 -23.50 33.28 1.81
N VAL A 227 -22.28 33.16 2.36
CA VAL A 227 -21.10 33.85 1.81
C VAL A 227 -20.77 33.36 0.41
N LEU A 228 -20.83 32.04 0.16
CA LEU A 228 -20.57 31.49 -1.16
C LEU A 228 -21.55 32.06 -2.21
N ALA A 229 -22.84 32.10 -1.88
CA ALA A 229 -23.85 32.70 -2.77
C ALA A 229 -23.57 34.18 -3.02
N GLU A 230 -23.15 34.93 -2.00
CA GLU A 230 -22.80 36.34 -2.15
C GLU A 230 -21.54 36.56 -3.01
N MET A 231 -20.53 35.70 -2.87
CA MET A 231 -19.34 35.73 -3.71
C MET A 231 -19.66 35.35 -5.17
N GLN A 232 -20.55 34.37 -5.39
CA GLN A 232 -21.00 33.95 -6.73
C GLN A 232 -21.76 35.04 -7.49
N LYS A 233 -22.36 36.02 -6.79
CA LYS A 233 -22.98 37.18 -7.46
C LYS A 233 -21.95 38.10 -8.12
N HIS A 234 -20.73 38.17 -7.58
CA HIS A 234 -19.72 39.15 -7.99
C HIS A 234 -18.55 38.54 -8.76
N TYR A 235 -18.35 37.22 -8.67
CA TYR A 235 -17.16 36.54 -9.19
C TYR A 235 -17.51 35.34 -10.06
N TYR A 236 -16.71 35.11 -11.11
CA TYR A 236 -16.84 33.92 -11.94
C TYR A 236 -16.62 32.65 -11.13
N THR A 237 -17.44 31.64 -11.39
CA THR A 237 -17.31 30.34 -10.73
C THR A 237 -17.06 29.25 -11.76
N ILE A 238 -15.97 28.52 -11.58
CA ILE A 238 -15.61 27.35 -12.38
C ILE A 238 -16.01 26.10 -11.61
N LYS A 239 -17.00 25.38 -12.12
CA LYS A 239 -17.44 24.10 -11.57
C LYS A 239 -16.74 22.95 -12.29
N VAL A 240 -16.11 22.07 -11.54
CA VAL A 240 -15.43 20.88 -12.08
C VAL A 240 -16.44 19.73 -12.12
N THR A 241 -16.79 19.24 -13.31
CA THR A 241 -17.95 18.35 -13.53
C THR A 241 -17.63 16.87 -13.62
N LYS A 242 -16.39 16.46 -13.90
CA LYS A 242 -16.00 15.05 -14.04
C LYS A 242 -15.31 14.48 -12.80
N ASN A 243 -15.79 13.30 -12.36
CA ASN A 243 -15.09 12.44 -11.43
C ASN A 243 -13.87 11.81 -12.13
N LEU A 244 -12.76 11.81 -11.40
CA LEU A 244 -11.43 11.41 -11.85
C LEU A 244 -11.38 9.88 -12.01
N THR A 245 -11.68 9.36 -13.19
CA THR A 245 -11.44 7.94 -13.49
C THR A 245 -9.94 7.71 -13.61
N PRO A 246 -9.36 6.69 -12.93
CA PRO A 246 -7.95 6.37 -13.07
C PRO A 246 -7.60 6.07 -14.52
N ASN A 247 -6.72 6.88 -15.11
CA ASN A 247 -6.18 6.67 -16.45
C ASN A 247 -4.69 6.27 -16.43
N VAL A 248 -4.06 6.27 -15.25
CA VAL A 248 -2.69 5.77 -15.06
C VAL A 248 -2.70 4.65 -14.02
N SER A 249 -2.43 3.43 -14.48
CA SER A 249 -2.29 2.22 -13.68
C SER A 249 -0.90 1.61 -13.87
N ASP A 250 -0.56 0.59 -13.07
CA ASP A 250 0.71 -0.14 -13.17
C ASP A 250 0.99 -0.64 -14.60
N ASN A 251 -0.06 -1.00 -15.34
CA ASN A 251 0.02 -1.42 -16.74
C ASN A 251 0.44 -0.27 -17.66
N ASN A 252 -0.10 0.95 -17.46
CA ASN A 252 0.23 2.13 -18.27
C ASN A 252 1.64 2.66 -17.98
N LEU A 253 2.14 2.48 -16.76
CA LEU A 253 3.53 2.74 -16.41
C LEU A 253 4.48 1.65 -16.92
N GLY A 254 3.99 0.65 -17.67
CA GLY A 254 4.81 -0.44 -18.19
C GLY A 254 5.59 -1.16 -17.09
N LEU A 255 5.10 -1.18 -15.86
CA LEU A 255 5.73 -1.83 -14.71
C LEU A 255 5.53 -3.35 -14.74
N GLN A 256 4.90 -3.90 -15.77
CA GLN A 256 5.14 -5.29 -16.13
C GLN A 256 6.48 -5.34 -16.86
N GLY A 257 7.42 -6.12 -16.34
CA GLY A 257 8.70 -6.32 -17.02
C GLY A 257 8.42 -6.91 -18.40
N ASP A 258 8.55 -6.12 -19.46
CA ASP A 258 8.67 -6.67 -20.80
C ASP A 258 10.09 -7.21 -20.92
N PHE A 259 10.35 -8.32 -20.23
CA PHE A 259 11.44 -9.17 -20.61
C PHE A 259 11.06 -9.71 -21.97
N LYS A 260 11.80 -9.30 -23.00
CA LYS A 260 11.91 -10.09 -24.21
C LYS A 260 12.40 -11.46 -23.76
N SER A 261 11.49 -12.41 -23.60
CA SER A 261 11.85 -13.81 -23.51
C SER A 261 12.37 -14.18 -24.90
N GLU A 262 13.64 -13.92 -25.16
CA GLU A 262 14.29 -14.38 -26.37
C GLU A 262 14.12 -15.90 -26.41
N ALA A 263 13.53 -16.40 -27.49
CA ALA A 263 13.36 -17.83 -27.67
C ALA A 263 14.74 -18.50 -27.55
N LEU A 264 14.81 -19.61 -26.82
CA LEU A 264 16.04 -20.38 -26.71
C LEU A 264 16.50 -20.77 -28.12
N ASP A 265 17.80 -20.67 -28.36
CA ASP A 265 18.36 -21.01 -29.67
C ASP A 265 18.05 -22.48 -30.03
N ASN A 266 17.77 -22.71 -31.32
CA ASN A 266 17.32 -23.99 -31.85
C ASN A 266 18.42 -25.07 -31.88
N ASP A 267 19.64 -24.73 -31.48
CA ASP A 267 20.79 -25.64 -31.40
C ASP A 267 21.08 -26.18 -29.98
N ASN A 268 20.22 -25.85 -29.01
CA ASN A 268 20.37 -26.33 -27.64
C ASN A 268 20.20 -27.87 -27.53
N ILE A 269 20.69 -28.44 -26.43
CA ILE A 269 20.70 -29.91 -26.22
C ILE A 269 19.27 -30.48 -26.27
N GLY A 270 18.29 -29.76 -25.69
CA GLY A 270 16.90 -30.17 -25.69
C GLY A 270 16.28 -30.20 -27.09
N SER A 271 16.53 -29.18 -27.92
CA SER A 271 16.04 -29.14 -29.30
C SER A 271 16.68 -30.22 -30.16
N LYS A 272 17.97 -30.54 -29.96
CA LYS A 272 18.64 -31.69 -30.59
C LYS A 272 18.02 -33.02 -30.18
N MET A 273 17.76 -33.21 -28.88
CA MET A 273 17.08 -34.42 -28.38
C MET A 273 15.67 -34.55 -28.93
N MET A 274 14.88 -33.48 -28.94
CA MET A 274 13.52 -33.51 -29.47
C MET A 274 13.50 -33.81 -30.98
N LYS A 275 14.41 -33.22 -31.76
CA LYS A 275 14.57 -33.53 -33.19
C LYS A 275 14.93 -35.00 -33.43
N LEU A 276 15.82 -35.57 -32.61
CA LEU A 276 16.17 -36.99 -32.65
C LEU A 276 14.99 -37.91 -32.30
N MET A 277 14.05 -37.44 -31.49
CA MET A 277 12.81 -38.15 -31.16
C MET A 277 11.69 -37.89 -32.17
N GLY A 278 11.98 -37.25 -33.31
CA GLY A 278 11.05 -37.05 -34.42
C GLY A 278 10.25 -35.74 -34.38
N TRP A 279 10.56 -34.82 -33.47
CA TRP A 279 9.93 -33.49 -33.46
C TRP A 279 10.52 -32.61 -34.57
N SER A 280 9.69 -32.16 -35.51
CA SER A 280 10.08 -31.33 -36.65
C SER A 280 9.86 -29.82 -36.43
N GLY A 281 9.41 -29.42 -35.24
CA GLY A 281 9.08 -28.02 -34.90
C GLY A 281 7.58 -27.83 -34.59
N GLY A 282 7.20 -26.62 -34.21
CA GLY A 282 5.82 -26.29 -33.81
C GLY A 282 5.47 -26.70 -32.38
N GLY A 283 4.19 -26.61 -32.02
CA GLY A 283 3.72 -26.90 -30.67
C GLY A 283 3.87 -28.39 -30.32
N LEU A 284 4.18 -28.71 -29.07
CA LEU A 284 4.24 -30.12 -28.62
C LEU A 284 2.83 -30.73 -28.49
N GLY A 285 2.62 -31.94 -29.05
CA GLY A 285 1.37 -32.70 -28.92
C GLY A 285 0.95 -33.40 -30.21
N LYS A 286 -0.03 -34.31 -30.12
CA LYS A 286 -0.51 -35.16 -31.24
C LYS A 286 -0.91 -34.37 -32.51
N SER A 287 -1.42 -33.16 -32.33
CA SER A 287 -1.87 -32.25 -33.40
C SER A 287 -1.07 -30.93 -33.42
N SER A 288 0.14 -30.93 -32.87
CA SER A 288 0.96 -29.74 -32.68
C SER A 288 0.32 -28.61 -31.85
N GLN A 289 -0.58 -28.97 -30.92
CA GLN A 289 -1.40 -28.00 -30.17
C GLN A 289 -0.68 -27.31 -28.98
N GLY A 290 0.56 -27.68 -28.70
CA GLY A 290 1.33 -27.09 -27.61
C GLY A 290 1.70 -25.64 -27.88
N ILE A 291 2.10 -24.93 -26.83
CA ILE A 291 2.54 -23.54 -26.92
C ILE A 291 3.88 -23.51 -27.68
N THR A 292 3.95 -22.75 -28.78
CA THR A 292 5.16 -22.53 -29.58
C THR A 292 6.02 -21.39 -29.05
N GLU A 293 5.36 -20.33 -28.59
CA GLU A 293 6.01 -19.15 -28.04
C GLU A 293 6.45 -19.40 -26.59
N PRO A 294 7.61 -18.90 -26.16
CA PRO A 294 8.02 -19.00 -24.76
C PRO A 294 6.93 -18.47 -23.82
N VAL A 295 6.64 -19.22 -22.75
CA VAL A 295 5.68 -18.80 -21.73
C VAL A 295 6.23 -17.53 -21.07
N LYS A 296 5.58 -16.40 -21.33
CA LYS A 296 5.98 -15.11 -20.76
C LYS A 296 5.66 -15.08 -19.27
N VAL A 297 6.66 -14.79 -18.45
CA VAL A 297 6.45 -14.53 -17.02
C VAL A 297 5.91 -13.10 -16.89
N GLN A 298 4.67 -12.97 -16.45
CA GLN A 298 4.12 -11.66 -16.04
C GLN A 298 4.65 -11.35 -14.63
N GLU A 299 5.74 -10.60 -14.53
CA GLU A 299 6.12 -10.03 -13.25
C GLU A 299 5.20 -8.85 -12.91
N GLN A 300 4.48 -8.96 -11.80
CA GLN A 300 3.91 -7.79 -11.14
C GLN A 300 5.02 -7.12 -10.34
N MET A 301 5.61 -6.03 -10.85
CA MET A 301 6.63 -5.27 -10.11
C MET A 301 6.11 -4.69 -8.78
N THR A 302 4.79 -4.59 -8.59
CA THR A 302 4.20 -3.78 -7.51
C THR A 302 3.77 -4.56 -6.27
N ARG A 303 4.05 -5.86 -6.17
CA ARG A 303 3.63 -6.64 -4.99
C ARG A 303 4.65 -7.68 -4.56
N GLU A 304 4.93 -7.72 -3.26
CA GLU A 304 5.64 -8.81 -2.60
C GLU A 304 4.89 -10.12 -2.89
N GLY A 305 5.38 -10.88 -3.88
CA GLY A 305 4.90 -12.21 -4.23
C GLY A 305 5.82 -13.28 -3.67
N LEU A 306 5.40 -14.55 -3.78
CA LEU A 306 6.23 -15.69 -3.41
C LEU A 306 7.59 -15.62 -4.11
N GLY A 307 8.67 -15.55 -3.32
CA GLY A 307 10.06 -15.65 -3.80
C GLY A 307 10.76 -14.33 -4.13
N LEU A 308 10.08 -13.18 -4.09
CA LEU A 308 10.73 -11.87 -4.26
C LEU A 308 11.35 -11.43 -2.93
N LYS A 309 12.68 -11.27 -2.91
CA LYS A 309 13.38 -10.67 -1.76
C LYS A 309 12.85 -9.24 -1.57
N PRO A 310 12.43 -8.84 -0.36
CA PRO A 310 12.04 -7.45 -0.10
C PRO A 310 13.25 -6.55 -0.38
N GLY A 311 13.16 -5.74 -1.43
CA GLY A 311 14.26 -4.86 -1.88
C GLY A 311 14.51 -4.77 -3.39
N ILE A 312 13.90 -5.63 -4.23
CA ILE A 312 14.00 -5.52 -5.72
C ILE A 312 12.87 -4.64 -6.29
N TYR A 313 12.17 -3.86 -5.45
CA TYR A 313 11.38 -2.76 -5.98
C TYR A 313 12.36 -1.69 -6.48
N ASN A 314 12.62 -1.66 -7.78
CA ASN A 314 13.53 -0.69 -8.35
C ASN A 314 12.84 0.67 -8.45
N MET A 315 12.82 1.39 -7.32
CA MET A 315 12.29 2.75 -7.19
C MET A 315 12.90 3.71 -8.22
N ALA A 316 14.14 3.46 -8.70
CA ALA A 316 14.74 4.25 -9.76
C ALA A 316 14.06 4.01 -11.12
N VAL A 317 13.67 2.77 -11.43
CA VAL A 317 12.88 2.45 -12.63
C VAL A 317 11.50 3.08 -12.53
N PHE A 318 10.81 2.92 -11.40
CA PHE A 318 9.52 3.57 -11.16
C PHE A 318 9.62 5.09 -11.34
N LYS A 319 10.60 5.74 -10.69
CA LYS A 319 10.87 7.17 -10.83
C LYS A 319 11.08 7.59 -12.28
N LYS A 320 11.88 6.83 -13.04
CA LYS A 320 12.16 7.12 -14.46
C LYS A 320 10.87 7.07 -15.29
N LYS A 321 10.06 6.03 -15.12
CA LYS A 321 8.81 5.87 -15.86
C LYS A 321 7.77 6.92 -15.48
N CYS A 322 7.61 7.21 -14.20
CA CYS A 322 6.76 8.32 -13.75
C CYS A 322 7.22 9.66 -14.33
N MET A 323 8.52 9.93 -14.35
CA MET A 323 9.07 11.15 -14.93
C MET A 323 8.69 11.27 -16.41
N GLU A 324 8.87 10.20 -17.19
CA GLU A 324 8.53 10.16 -18.61
C GLU A 324 7.03 10.41 -18.85
N VAL A 325 6.16 9.70 -18.13
CA VAL A 325 4.71 9.87 -18.20
C VAL A 325 4.30 11.31 -17.88
N LEU A 326 4.86 11.90 -16.81
CA LEU A 326 4.56 13.27 -16.41
C LEU A 326 5.09 14.31 -17.41
N GLN A 327 6.27 14.10 -17.99
CA GLN A 327 6.84 14.99 -19.01
C GLN A 327 6.04 14.96 -20.31
N ASN A 328 5.62 13.77 -20.75
CA ASN A 328 4.78 13.62 -21.93
C ASN A 328 3.43 14.30 -21.73
N TYR A 329 2.85 14.16 -20.54
CA TYR A 329 1.61 14.88 -20.18
C TYR A 329 1.79 16.40 -20.13
N ALA A 330 2.91 16.89 -19.61
CA ALA A 330 3.20 18.31 -19.59
C ALA A 330 3.34 18.90 -21.01
N LYS A 331 3.90 18.13 -21.95
CA LYS A 331 4.13 18.54 -23.34
C LYS A 331 2.92 18.38 -24.25
N GLY A 332 2.08 17.35 -24.05
CA GLY A 332 0.93 17.11 -24.91
C GLY A 332 -0.20 18.11 -24.66
N ASP A 333 -1.10 18.34 -25.61
CA ASP A 333 -2.22 19.30 -25.48
C ASP A 333 -3.44 18.76 -24.72
N THR A 334 -3.28 17.67 -23.98
CA THR A 334 -4.40 17.09 -23.21
C THR A 334 -4.87 18.07 -22.12
N SER A 335 -6.16 18.40 -22.16
CA SER A 335 -6.86 19.23 -21.16
C SER A 335 -7.41 18.43 -19.96
N VAL A 336 -7.46 17.10 -20.11
CA VAL A 336 -7.91 16.16 -19.08
C VAL A 336 -6.82 15.95 -18.03
N ASP A 337 -7.21 15.73 -16.77
CA ASP A 337 -6.27 15.41 -15.70
C ASP A 337 -5.73 13.98 -15.82
N MET A 338 -4.50 13.81 -15.37
CA MET A 338 -3.87 12.51 -15.21
C MET A 338 -4.20 11.96 -13.81
N VAL A 339 -4.84 10.80 -13.74
CA VAL A 339 -5.37 10.20 -12.52
C VAL A 339 -4.70 8.86 -12.28
N PHE A 340 -3.95 8.78 -11.20
CA PHE A 340 -3.25 7.57 -10.78
C PHE A 340 -4.18 6.64 -10.00
N SER A 341 -4.07 5.34 -10.29
CA SER A 341 -4.75 4.27 -9.58
C SER A 341 -4.54 4.36 -8.06
N PRO A 342 -5.56 4.03 -7.23
CA PRO A 342 -5.37 3.94 -5.79
C PRO A 342 -4.45 2.78 -5.35
N SER A 343 -3.98 1.93 -6.27
CA SER A 343 -3.08 0.80 -5.97
C SER A 343 -1.68 1.23 -5.52
N PHE A 344 -1.24 2.45 -5.82
CA PHE A 344 0.09 2.94 -5.41
C PHE A 344 0.18 3.11 -3.89
N SER A 345 1.33 2.72 -3.34
CA SER A 345 1.75 2.91 -1.95
C SER A 345 1.93 4.39 -1.59
N ASN A 346 2.07 4.67 -0.29
CA ASN A 346 2.28 6.04 0.18
C ASN A 346 3.59 6.64 -0.33
N ASP A 347 4.67 5.86 -0.34
CA ASP A 347 6.00 6.31 -0.77
C ASP A 347 6.01 6.60 -2.28
N GLU A 348 5.37 5.75 -3.10
CA GLU A 348 5.19 5.98 -4.53
C GLU A 348 4.40 7.26 -4.81
N ARG A 349 3.31 7.50 -4.08
CA ARG A 349 2.51 8.73 -4.19
C ARG A 349 3.32 9.96 -3.79
N GLY A 350 4.11 9.87 -2.72
CA GLY A 350 5.02 10.92 -2.30
C GLY A 350 6.03 11.28 -3.40
N LEU A 351 6.59 10.27 -4.05
CA LEU A 351 7.50 10.45 -5.18
C LEU A 351 6.80 11.08 -6.39
N ILE A 352 5.60 10.63 -6.76
CA ILE A 352 4.82 11.22 -7.86
C ILE A 352 4.54 12.71 -7.57
N HIS A 353 4.17 13.07 -6.34
CA HIS A 353 3.98 14.46 -5.93
C HIS A 353 5.26 15.29 -6.09
N GLN A 354 6.41 14.75 -5.68
CA GLN A 354 7.70 15.43 -5.84
C GLN A 354 8.07 15.64 -7.32
N LEU A 355 7.90 14.61 -8.16
CA LEU A 355 8.17 14.68 -9.59
C LEU A 355 7.27 15.70 -10.29
N ALA A 356 5.97 15.65 -10.02
CA ALA A 356 5.00 16.58 -10.59
C ALA A 356 5.36 18.03 -10.25
N ARG A 357 5.73 18.31 -8.99
CA ARG A 357 6.17 19.64 -8.56
C ARG A 357 7.41 20.11 -9.32
N THR A 358 8.37 19.21 -9.53
CA THR A 358 9.62 19.51 -10.25
C THR A 358 9.36 19.89 -11.71
N ILE A 359 8.39 19.23 -12.36
CA ILE A 359 7.98 19.51 -13.75
C ILE A 359 7.06 20.74 -13.83
N GLY A 360 6.61 21.28 -12.68
CA GLY A 360 5.71 22.42 -12.64
C GLY A 360 4.23 22.05 -12.77
N LEU A 361 3.86 20.78 -12.64
CA LEU A 361 2.48 20.31 -12.61
C LEU A 361 1.86 20.48 -11.22
N LYS A 362 0.53 20.56 -11.16
CA LYS A 362 -0.24 20.60 -9.91
C LYS A 362 -0.69 19.19 -9.55
N SER A 363 -0.35 18.76 -8.34
CA SER A 363 -0.70 17.43 -7.83
C SER A 363 -1.65 17.53 -6.63
N GLN A 364 -2.70 16.73 -6.61
CA GLN A 364 -3.69 16.66 -5.52
C GLN A 364 -4.03 15.20 -5.21
N SER A 365 -4.33 14.89 -3.96
CA SER A 365 -4.77 13.56 -3.53
C SER A 365 -6.13 13.66 -2.87
N TYR A 366 -7.13 12.97 -3.41
CA TYR A 366 -8.52 13.00 -2.93
C TYR A 366 -8.91 11.66 -2.31
N GLY A 367 -9.80 11.67 -1.31
CA GLY A 367 -10.41 10.47 -0.76
C GLY A 367 -9.94 10.05 0.66
N PRO A 368 -10.57 9.01 1.23
CA PRO A 368 -10.23 8.48 2.56
C PRO A 368 -8.85 7.82 2.55
N LYS A 369 -8.18 7.76 3.71
CA LYS A 369 -6.76 7.36 3.86
C LYS A 369 -6.35 6.11 3.06
N ASN A 370 -7.23 5.11 2.94
CA ASN A 370 -6.93 3.81 2.32
C ASN A 370 -7.29 3.72 0.82
N GLN A 371 -8.00 4.69 0.26
CA GLN A 371 -8.43 4.68 -1.15
C GLN A 371 -8.20 6.05 -1.80
N ARG A 372 -7.13 6.76 -1.39
CA ARG A 372 -6.86 8.06 -1.99
C ARG A 372 -6.46 7.89 -3.45
N THR A 373 -7.09 8.69 -4.31
CA THR A 373 -6.78 8.81 -5.72
C THR A 373 -5.88 10.02 -5.91
N LEU A 374 -4.72 9.84 -6.54
CA LEU A 374 -3.79 10.92 -6.85
C LEU A 374 -4.10 11.46 -8.25
N THR A 375 -4.21 12.78 -8.36
CA THR A 375 -4.51 13.50 -9.59
C THR A 375 -3.42 14.52 -9.89
N ILE A 376 -2.97 14.53 -11.14
CA ILE A 376 -2.05 15.51 -11.70
C ILE A 376 -2.79 16.33 -12.75
N SER A 377 -2.66 17.64 -12.63
CA SER A 377 -3.28 18.65 -13.50
C SER A 377 -2.20 19.63 -13.95
N LYS A 378 -2.37 20.21 -15.14
CA LYS A 378 -1.55 21.36 -15.54
C LYS A 378 -1.87 22.56 -14.67
N LYS A 379 -0.89 23.42 -14.44
CA LYS A 379 -1.15 24.72 -13.80
C LYS A 379 -1.81 25.61 -14.83
N VAL A 380 -3.07 25.93 -14.60
CA VAL A 380 -3.82 26.86 -15.44
C VAL A 380 -4.02 28.15 -14.64
N ASN A 381 -3.77 29.28 -15.29
CA ASN A 381 -4.12 30.58 -14.73
C ASN A 381 -5.65 30.70 -14.69
N PRO A 382 -6.26 30.97 -13.51
CA PRO A 382 -7.71 31.06 -13.39
C PRO A 382 -8.38 31.99 -14.40
N GLN A 383 -7.74 33.12 -14.73
CA GLN A 383 -8.29 34.08 -15.69
C GLN A 383 -8.22 33.59 -17.13
N GLU A 384 -7.10 32.98 -17.53
CA GLU A 384 -6.96 32.37 -18.86
C GLU A 384 -8.00 31.27 -19.05
N LEU A 385 -8.27 30.47 -18.01
CA LEU A 385 -9.31 29.45 -18.06
C LEU A 385 -10.72 30.04 -18.21
N VAL A 386 -11.02 31.16 -17.53
CA VAL A 386 -12.31 31.85 -17.74
C VAL A 386 -12.43 32.34 -19.18
N ASN A 387 -11.38 32.92 -19.74
CA ASN A 387 -11.38 33.42 -21.12
C ASN A 387 -11.53 32.29 -22.13
N GLU A 388 -10.78 31.21 -21.98
CA GLU A 388 -10.90 30.00 -22.80
C GLU A 388 -12.32 29.41 -22.72
N LEU A 389 -12.89 29.32 -21.51
CA LEU A 389 -14.26 28.84 -21.34
C LEU A 389 -15.30 29.76 -21.98
N LYS A 390 -15.09 31.09 -21.97
CA LYS A 390 -15.96 32.03 -22.69
C LYS A 390 -15.87 31.83 -24.20
N GLU A 391 -14.67 31.66 -24.75
CA GLU A 391 -14.46 31.40 -26.18
C GLU A 391 -15.10 30.07 -26.62
N LEU A 392 -15.05 29.04 -25.77
CA LEU A 392 -15.60 27.71 -26.04
C LEU A 392 -17.11 27.57 -25.76
N GLY A 393 -17.81 28.66 -25.43
CA GLY A 393 -19.27 28.65 -25.22
C GLY A 393 -19.73 28.24 -23.82
N GLY A 394 -18.89 28.42 -22.80
CA GLY A 394 -19.24 28.35 -21.38
C GLY A 394 -19.14 26.97 -20.72
N SER A 395 -18.83 25.91 -21.48
CA SER A 395 -18.62 24.58 -20.90
C SER A 395 -17.65 23.73 -21.72
N THR A 396 -16.88 22.91 -21.02
CA THR A 396 -16.03 21.86 -21.57
C THR A 396 -16.40 20.53 -20.93
N GLU A 397 -15.77 19.46 -21.36
CA GLU A 397 -15.92 18.16 -20.72
C GLU A 397 -15.60 18.16 -19.22
N LYS A 398 -14.73 19.04 -18.74
CA LYS A 398 -14.22 19.04 -17.36
C LYS A 398 -14.72 20.22 -16.53
N TYR A 399 -14.93 21.37 -17.17
CA TYR A 399 -15.24 22.63 -16.50
C TYR A 399 -16.53 23.22 -17.05
N GLN A 400 -17.37 23.72 -16.16
CA GLN A 400 -18.52 24.55 -16.49
C GLN A 400 -18.30 25.94 -15.90
N LEU A 401 -18.40 26.97 -16.74
CA LEU A 401 -18.32 28.35 -16.30
C LEU A 401 -19.72 28.82 -15.85
N ILE A 402 -19.78 29.43 -14.68
CA ILE A 402 -20.97 30.09 -14.14
C ILE A 402 -20.64 31.58 -14.05
N GLU A 403 -21.42 32.39 -14.75
CA GLU A 403 -21.26 33.84 -14.76
C GLU A 403 -21.82 34.48 -13.48
N PRO A 404 -21.23 35.61 -13.02
CA PRO A 404 -21.77 36.36 -11.90
C PRO A 404 -23.19 36.83 -12.18
N THR A 405 -24.09 36.65 -11.21
CA THR A 405 -25.52 37.00 -11.36
C THR A 405 -25.84 38.46 -11.00
N GLY A 406 -24.89 39.18 -10.40
CA GLY A 406 -25.04 40.59 -10.05
C GLY A 406 -24.29 41.48 -11.04
N TYR A 407 -25.03 42.21 -11.87
CA TYR A 407 -24.54 43.39 -12.60
C TYR A 407 -25.11 44.66 -11.98
#